data_AF-A0A6Q8PHM5-F1
#
_entry.id   AF-A0A6Q8PHM5-F1
#
_cell.length_a   1.000
_cell.length_b   1.000
_cell.length_c   1.000
_cell.angle_alpha   90.00
_cell.angle_beta   90.00
_cell.angle_gamma   90.00
#
_symmetry.space_group_name_H-M   'P 1'
#
loop_
_entity.id
_entity.type
_entity.pdbx_description
1 polymer ?
#
loop_
_entity_poly.entity_id
_entity_poly.type
_entity_poly.pdbx_seq_one_letter_code
_entity_poly.pdbx_strand_id
1 'polypeptide(L)'
;MPTAAAPIISSVQKLVLYETRARYFLVGSNNAETKYRVLKIDRTEPKDLVIIDDRHVYTQQEVRELLGRLDLGNRTKMGQKGSSGLFRAVSAFGVVGFVRFLEGYYIVLITKRRKMADIGGHAIYKVEDTNMIYIPNDSVRVTHPDEARYLRIFQNVDLSSNFYFSYSYDLSHSLQYNLTVLRMPLEMLKSEMTQNRQESFDIFEDEGLITQGGSGVFGICSEPYMKYVWNGELLDIIKSTVHRDWLLYIIHGFCGQSKLLIYGRPVYVTLIARRSSKFAGTRFLKRGANCEGDVANEVETEQILCDASVMSFTAGSYSSYVQVRGSVPLYWSQDISTMMPKPPITCAFSSFFLLSGSGRSICTCGCPSL
;
A
#
# COMPACT_ATOMS: atom_id res chain seq x y z
N MET A 1 30.45 -5.54 -15.38
CA MET A 1 29.49 -4.44 -15.16
C MET A 1 28.50 -4.93 -14.12
N PRO A 2 28.20 -4.18 -13.05
CA PRO A 2 27.12 -4.58 -12.16
C PRO A 2 25.82 -4.64 -12.99
N THR A 3 25.22 -5.81 -13.04
CA THR A 3 23.90 -6.04 -13.62
C THR A 3 22.94 -5.05 -12.97
N ALA A 4 22.34 -4.16 -13.75
CA ALA A 4 21.43 -3.16 -13.21
C ALA A 4 20.21 -3.88 -12.63
N ALA A 5 20.03 -3.85 -11.32
CA ALA A 5 18.79 -4.25 -10.70
C ALA A 5 17.74 -3.15 -10.94
N ALA A 6 16.52 -3.54 -11.31
CA ALA A 6 15.39 -2.64 -11.39
C ALA A 6 14.38 -3.04 -10.29
N PRO A 7 13.73 -2.10 -9.61
CA PRO A 7 12.69 -2.46 -8.65
C PRO A 7 11.53 -3.15 -9.37
N ILE A 8 10.97 -4.20 -8.76
CA ILE A 8 9.81 -4.91 -9.32
C ILE A 8 8.61 -3.95 -9.32
N ILE A 9 8.06 -3.79 -10.52
CA ILE A 9 6.92 -2.95 -10.83
C ILE A 9 5.67 -3.69 -10.33
N SER A 10 4.80 -3.03 -9.55
CA SER A 10 3.40 -3.44 -9.42
C SER A 10 2.81 -3.52 -10.82
N SER A 11 2.65 -4.73 -11.35
CA SER A 11 2.31 -4.90 -12.76
C SER A 11 0.91 -4.36 -13.05
N VAL A 12 0.01 -4.39 -12.06
CA VAL A 12 -1.33 -3.84 -12.15
C VAL A 12 -1.32 -2.34 -11.87
N GLN A 13 -1.69 -1.54 -12.88
CA GLN A 13 -1.79 -0.08 -12.79
C GLN A 13 -3.17 0.45 -13.17
N LYS A 14 -3.95 -0.33 -13.90
CA LYS A 14 -5.34 -0.04 -14.23
C LYS A 14 -6.19 -1.20 -13.76
N LEU A 15 -7.33 -0.88 -13.14
CA LEU A 15 -8.28 -1.86 -12.64
C LEU A 15 -9.67 -1.54 -13.14
N VAL A 16 -10.42 -2.57 -13.45
CA VAL A 16 -11.84 -2.47 -13.76
C VAL A 16 -12.58 -3.51 -12.94
N LEU A 17 -13.51 -3.04 -12.11
CA LEU A 17 -14.42 -3.88 -11.34
C LEU A 17 -15.67 -4.14 -12.17
N TYR A 18 -15.94 -5.41 -12.43
CA TYR A 18 -17.18 -5.88 -13.01
C TYR A 18 -18.04 -6.56 -11.95
N GLU A 19 -19.34 -6.35 -12.06
CA GLU A 19 -20.34 -6.83 -11.13
C GLU A 19 -21.25 -7.86 -11.78
N THR A 20 -21.49 -8.94 -11.06
CA THR A 20 -22.58 -9.90 -11.32
C THR A 20 -23.36 -10.10 -10.02
N ARG A 21 -24.51 -10.78 -10.10
CA ARG A 21 -25.34 -11.06 -8.91
C ARG A 21 -24.59 -11.84 -7.82
N ALA A 22 -23.73 -12.78 -8.21
CA ALA A 22 -23.03 -13.66 -7.26
C ALA A 22 -21.59 -13.24 -6.97
N ARG A 23 -20.93 -12.53 -7.90
CA ARG A 23 -19.49 -12.25 -7.80
C ARG A 23 -19.13 -10.87 -8.33
N TYR A 24 -18.08 -10.30 -7.75
CA TYR A 24 -17.30 -9.23 -8.36
C TYR A 24 -16.09 -9.83 -9.09
N PHE A 25 -15.76 -9.28 -10.26
CA PHE A 25 -14.57 -9.62 -11.03
C PHE A 25 -13.71 -8.37 -11.16
N LEU A 26 -12.55 -8.36 -10.52
CA LEU A 26 -11.60 -7.27 -10.61
C LEU A 26 -10.54 -7.63 -11.64
N VAL A 27 -10.54 -6.93 -12.76
CA VAL A 27 -9.59 -7.14 -13.85
C VAL A 27 -8.51 -6.07 -13.75
N GLY A 28 -7.28 -6.50 -13.49
CA GLY A 28 -6.10 -5.66 -13.39
C GLY A 28 -5.29 -5.77 -14.66
N SER A 29 -4.77 -4.65 -15.16
CA SER A 29 -3.88 -4.60 -16.31
C SER A 29 -2.68 -3.72 -16.06
N ASN A 30 -1.61 -4.00 -16.80
CA ASN A 30 -0.46 -3.12 -16.86
C ASN A 30 -0.76 -1.84 -17.65
N ASN A 31 0.14 -0.86 -17.54
CA ASN A 31 -0.06 0.43 -18.19
C ASN A 31 -0.22 0.33 -19.71
N ALA A 32 0.50 -0.62 -20.33
CA ALA A 32 0.47 -0.90 -21.77
C ALA A 32 -0.71 -1.78 -22.20
N GLU A 33 -1.53 -2.27 -21.27
CA GLU A 33 -2.69 -3.12 -21.56
C GLU A 33 -2.37 -4.41 -22.33
N THR A 34 -1.17 -4.96 -22.11
CA THR A 34 -0.68 -6.19 -22.76
C THR A 34 -0.86 -7.43 -21.89
N LYS A 35 -0.80 -7.28 -20.57
CA LYS A 35 -0.93 -8.36 -19.58
C LYS A 35 -2.03 -8.03 -18.60
N TYR A 36 -2.86 -9.03 -18.29
CA TYR A 36 -4.01 -8.89 -17.40
C TYR A 36 -4.02 -9.99 -16.34
N ARG A 37 -4.58 -9.68 -15.17
CA ARG A 37 -4.88 -10.64 -14.11
C ARG A 37 -6.33 -10.42 -13.67
N VAL A 38 -6.98 -11.47 -13.16
CA VAL A 38 -8.39 -11.42 -12.75
C VAL A 38 -8.57 -11.96 -11.33
N LEU A 39 -9.08 -11.13 -10.42
CA LEU A 39 -9.54 -11.57 -9.11
C LEU A 39 -11.05 -11.79 -9.13
N LYS A 40 -11.49 -12.88 -8.50
CA LYS A 40 -12.90 -13.19 -8.30
C LYS A 40 -13.22 -13.02 -6.82
N ILE A 41 -14.21 -12.21 -6.51
CA ILE A 41 -14.63 -11.92 -5.14
C ILE A 41 -16.08 -12.40 -5.01
N ASP A 42 -16.34 -13.24 -4.01
CA ASP A 42 -17.67 -13.74 -3.76
C ASP A 42 -18.57 -12.67 -3.10
N ARG A 43 -19.84 -12.65 -3.49
CA ARG A 43 -20.88 -11.77 -2.92
C ARG A 43 -22.00 -12.53 -2.22
N THR A 44 -21.98 -13.86 -2.26
CA THR A 44 -23.03 -14.67 -1.61
C THR A 44 -22.79 -14.84 -0.12
N GLU A 45 -21.54 -14.73 0.33
CA GLU A 45 -21.17 -14.79 1.74
C GLU A 45 -21.35 -13.42 2.41
N PRO A 46 -22.15 -13.32 3.50
CA PRO A 46 -22.44 -12.04 4.14
C PRO A 46 -21.29 -11.54 5.04
N LYS A 47 -20.55 -12.45 5.67
CA LYS A 47 -19.61 -12.12 6.77
C LYS A 47 -18.15 -12.41 6.49
N ASP A 48 -17.87 -13.25 5.50
CA ASP A 48 -16.53 -13.72 5.17
C ASP A 48 -16.12 -13.22 3.78
N LEU A 49 -14.85 -12.85 3.65
CA LEU A 49 -14.29 -12.37 2.39
C LEU A 49 -13.65 -13.54 1.64
N VAL A 50 -14.32 -14.02 0.60
CA VAL A 50 -13.79 -15.08 -0.26
C VAL A 50 -13.25 -14.47 -1.55
N ILE A 51 -11.93 -14.50 -1.70
CA ILE A 51 -11.23 -14.04 -2.90
C ILE A 51 -10.49 -15.21 -3.52
N ILE A 52 -10.64 -15.36 -4.83
CA ILE A 52 -9.97 -16.38 -5.61
C ILE A 52 -9.10 -15.67 -6.65
N ASP A 53 -7.79 -15.88 -6.52
CA ASP A 53 -6.78 -15.52 -7.51
C ASP A 53 -6.35 -16.78 -8.25
N ASP A 54 -6.60 -16.84 -9.57
CA ASP A 54 -6.13 -17.95 -10.39
C ASP A 54 -4.66 -17.81 -10.81
N ARG A 55 -4.01 -16.70 -10.43
CA ARG A 55 -2.61 -16.35 -10.72
C ARG A 55 -2.26 -16.41 -12.20
N HIS A 56 -3.25 -16.49 -13.07
CA HIS A 56 -3.06 -16.61 -14.50
C HIS A 56 -2.86 -15.23 -15.13
N VAL A 57 -1.96 -15.16 -16.11
CA VAL A 57 -1.70 -13.95 -16.89
C VAL A 57 -2.42 -14.07 -18.21
N TYR A 58 -3.48 -13.29 -18.36
CA TYR A 58 -4.31 -13.26 -19.55
C TYR A 58 -3.78 -12.23 -20.55
N THR A 59 -3.96 -12.53 -21.83
CA THR A 59 -3.87 -11.57 -22.93
C THR A 59 -5.16 -10.75 -23.05
N GLN A 60 -5.10 -9.64 -23.80
CA GLN A 60 -6.28 -8.81 -24.02
C GLN A 60 -7.44 -9.57 -24.68
N GLN A 61 -7.14 -10.50 -25.59
CA GLN A 61 -8.15 -11.31 -26.26
C GLN A 61 -8.82 -12.29 -25.28
N GLU A 62 -8.02 -13.00 -24.48
CA GLU A 62 -8.54 -13.98 -23.52
C GLU A 62 -9.41 -13.33 -22.44
N VAL A 63 -9.03 -12.14 -21.94
CA VAL A 63 -9.89 -11.38 -21.01
C VAL A 63 -11.20 -10.99 -21.68
N ARG A 64 -11.16 -10.52 -22.92
CA ARG A 64 -12.38 -10.14 -23.65
C ARG A 64 -13.31 -11.34 -23.82
N GLU A 65 -12.77 -12.50 -24.18
CA GLU A 65 -13.53 -13.74 -24.30
C GLU A 65 -14.07 -14.24 -22.95
N LEU A 66 -13.27 -14.13 -21.87
CA LEU A 66 -13.70 -14.44 -20.51
C LEU A 66 -14.88 -13.56 -20.07
N LEU A 67 -14.77 -12.24 -20.23
CA LEU A 67 -15.84 -11.29 -19.89
C LEU A 67 -17.09 -11.53 -20.75
N GLY A 68 -16.92 -11.84 -22.04
CA GLY A 68 -18.03 -12.20 -22.93
C GLY A 68 -18.77 -13.46 -22.49
N ARG A 69 -18.03 -14.51 -22.10
CA ARG A 69 -18.63 -15.75 -21.54
C ARG A 69 -19.34 -15.49 -20.21
N LEU A 70 -18.77 -14.65 -19.35
CA LEU A 70 -19.39 -14.27 -18.09
C LEU A 70 -20.67 -13.46 -18.31
N ASP A 71 -20.68 -12.53 -19.26
CA ASP A 71 -21.89 -11.76 -19.60
C ASP A 71 -23.02 -12.68 -20.11
N LEU A 72 -22.70 -13.57 -21.06
CA LEU A 72 -23.67 -14.53 -21.61
C LEU A 72 -24.20 -15.51 -20.55
N GLY A 73 -23.33 -16.02 -19.68
CA GLY A 73 -23.71 -16.96 -18.63
C GLY A 73 -24.58 -16.35 -17.52
N ASN A 74 -24.50 -15.03 -17.31
CA ASN A 74 -25.27 -14.31 -16.29
C ASN A 74 -26.53 -13.61 -16.84
N ARG A 75 -26.76 -13.65 -18.15
CA ARG A 75 -28.01 -13.17 -18.76
C ARG A 75 -29.14 -14.16 -18.49
N THR A 76 -30.10 -13.77 -17.66
CA THR A 76 -31.38 -14.48 -17.52
C THR A 76 -32.17 -14.40 -18.83
N LYS A 77 -32.71 -15.54 -19.29
CA LYS A 77 -33.48 -15.62 -20.54
C LYS A 77 -34.57 -14.53 -20.63
N MET A 78 -34.54 -13.82 -21.76
CA MET A 78 -35.57 -12.98 -22.39
C MET A 78 -36.84 -12.71 -21.55
N GLY A 79 -36.97 -11.52 -20.96
CA GLY A 79 -38.26 -11.03 -20.43
C GLY A 79 -38.24 -10.02 -19.29
N GLN A 80 -37.17 -9.95 -18.47
CA GLN A 80 -37.11 -8.97 -17.37
C GLN A 80 -36.26 -7.76 -17.75
N LYS A 81 -36.89 -6.58 -17.83
CA LYS A 81 -36.24 -5.27 -17.89
C LYS A 81 -35.56 -4.98 -16.54
N GLY A 82 -34.37 -5.53 -16.35
CA GLY A 82 -33.50 -5.28 -15.21
C GLY A 82 -32.12 -5.85 -15.51
N SER A 83 -31.06 -5.09 -15.17
CA SER A 83 -29.64 -5.35 -15.46
C SER A 83 -29.21 -6.82 -15.27
N SER A 84 -29.32 -7.61 -16.34
CA SER A 84 -29.09 -9.05 -16.30
C SER A 84 -27.92 -9.37 -17.22
N GLY A 85 -26.77 -9.64 -16.62
CA GLY A 85 -25.48 -9.81 -17.31
C GLY A 85 -24.31 -9.36 -16.44
N LEU A 86 -23.19 -9.07 -17.09
CA LEU A 86 -21.98 -8.53 -16.48
C LEU A 86 -21.99 -7.00 -16.58
N PHE A 87 -22.03 -6.30 -15.45
CA PHE A 87 -22.02 -4.84 -15.42
C PHE A 87 -20.62 -4.31 -15.14
N ARG A 88 -20.16 -3.28 -15.86
CA ARG A 88 -18.91 -2.59 -15.52
C ARG A 88 -19.20 -1.56 -14.42
N ALA A 89 -18.83 -1.89 -13.19
CA ALA A 89 -19.14 -1.08 -12.02
C ALA A 89 -18.25 0.16 -11.90
N VAL A 90 -16.92 -0.04 -11.80
CA VAL A 90 -15.98 1.05 -11.48
C VAL A 90 -14.64 0.83 -12.19
N SER A 91 -14.02 1.93 -12.63
CA SER A 91 -12.62 1.94 -13.06
C SER A 91 -11.75 2.53 -11.93
N ALA A 92 -10.62 1.90 -11.67
CA ALA A 92 -9.72 2.27 -10.59
C ALA A 92 -8.24 2.15 -11.02
N PHE A 93 -7.35 2.68 -10.19
CA PHE A 93 -5.90 2.71 -10.38
C PHE A 93 -5.14 1.92 -9.31
N GLY A 94 -5.81 1.49 -8.25
CA GLY A 94 -5.28 0.61 -7.22
C GLY A 94 -6.36 0.17 -6.24
N VAL A 95 -6.10 -0.94 -5.55
CA VAL A 95 -6.87 -1.36 -4.38
C VAL A 95 -6.17 -0.83 -3.14
N VAL A 96 -6.86 -0.03 -2.32
CA VAL A 96 -6.34 0.39 -1.02
C VAL A 96 -6.39 -0.78 -0.05
N GLY A 97 -7.48 -1.54 -0.07
CA GLY A 97 -7.64 -2.77 0.69
C GLY A 97 -9.10 -3.06 0.98
N PHE A 98 -9.32 -3.95 1.95
CA PHE A 98 -10.63 -4.44 2.37
C PHE A 98 -10.87 -4.05 3.82
N VAL A 99 -12.09 -3.63 4.14
CA VAL A 99 -12.49 -3.25 5.50
C VAL A 99 -13.76 -4.00 5.84
N ARG A 100 -13.82 -4.61 7.03
CA ARG A 100 -15.05 -5.17 7.58
C ARG A 100 -15.67 -4.21 8.57
N PHE A 101 -16.95 -3.89 8.37
CA PHE A 101 -17.77 -3.23 9.37
C PHE A 101 -18.76 -4.25 9.95
N LEU A 102 -19.94 -3.81 10.38
CA LEU A 102 -20.91 -4.66 11.06
C LEU A 102 -21.81 -5.41 10.07
N GLU A 103 -22.15 -4.80 8.94
CA GLU A 103 -22.98 -5.42 7.90
C GLU A 103 -22.19 -6.36 6.98
N GLY A 104 -20.93 -6.04 6.70
CA GLY A 104 -20.08 -6.87 5.84
C GLY A 104 -18.78 -6.20 5.42
N TYR A 105 -18.17 -6.75 4.37
CA TYR A 105 -16.93 -6.24 3.80
C TYR A 105 -17.17 -5.18 2.74
N TYR A 106 -16.26 -4.21 2.72
CA TYR A 106 -16.15 -3.19 1.70
C TYR A 106 -14.78 -3.25 1.03
N ILE A 107 -14.74 -3.01 -0.27
CA ILE A 107 -13.51 -2.79 -1.02
C ILE A 107 -13.30 -1.29 -1.21
N VAL A 108 -12.09 -0.80 -0.91
CA VAL A 108 -11.71 0.60 -1.10
C VAL A 108 -10.79 0.70 -2.33
N LEU A 109 -11.24 1.43 -3.34
CA LEU A 109 -10.57 1.57 -4.63
C LEU A 109 -10.13 3.01 -4.88
N ILE A 110 -8.95 3.20 -5.48
CA ILE A 110 -8.46 4.51 -5.92
C ILE A 110 -9.05 4.78 -7.31
N THR A 111 -10.01 5.70 -7.44
CA THR A 111 -10.67 6.00 -8.72
C THR A 111 -9.98 7.11 -9.49
N LYS A 112 -9.30 8.04 -8.81
CA LYS A 112 -8.48 9.09 -9.43
C LYS A 112 -7.15 9.26 -8.72
N ARG A 113 -6.14 9.59 -9.52
CA ARG A 113 -4.79 9.88 -9.06
C ARG A 113 -4.17 11.00 -9.88
N ARG A 114 -3.26 11.77 -9.28
CA ARG A 114 -2.48 12.80 -9.95
C ARG A 114 -0.99 12.56 -9.76
N LYS A 115 -0.20 12.67 -10.83
CA LYS A 115 1.27 12.61 -10.74
C LYS A 115 1.77 13.85 -10.00
N MET A 116 2.55 13.65 -8.94
CA MET A 116 3.08 14.72 -8.09
C MET A 116 4.59 14.92 -8.24
N ALA A 117 5.33 13.84 -8.48
CA ALA A 117 6.77 13.86 -8.61
C ALA A 117 7.27 12.73 -9.51
N ASP A 118 8.50 12.86 -9.96
CA ASP A 118 9.26 11.83 -10.67
C ASP A 118 10.66 11.71 -10.08
N ILE A 119 11.05 10.52 -9.63
CA ILE A 119 12.37 10.26 -9.05
C ILE A 119 13.00 9.11 -9.82
N GLY A 120 14.07 9.34 -10.59
CA GLY A 120 14.75 8.27 -11.32
C GLY A 120 13.90 7.54 -12.35
N GLY A 121 12.87 8.19 -12.92
CA GLY A 121 11.89 7.57 -13.81
C GLY A 121 10.69 6.95 -13.09
N HIS A 122 10.67 7.01 -11.76
CA HIS A 122 9.58 6.50 -10.95
C HIS A 122 8.59 7.61 -10.64
N ALA A 123 7.39 7.47 -11.18
CA ALA A 123 6.31 8.42 -10.96
C ALA A 123 5.66 8.19 -9.59
N ILE A 124 5.52 9.26 -8.81
CA ILE A 124 4.80 9.28 -7.54
C ILE A 124 3.45 9.92 -7.76
N TYR A 125 2.40 9.27 -7.28
CA TYR A 125 1.02 9.69 -7.45
C TYR A 125 0.40 10.04 -6.11
N LYS A 126 -0.41 11.09 -6.11
CA LYS A 126 -1.36 11.42 -5.04
C LYS A 126 -2.71 10.78 -5.36
N VAL A 127 -3.35 10.20 -4.35
CA VAL A 127 -4.76 9.79 -4.40
C VAL A 127 -5.64 11.03 -4.45
N GLU A 128 -6.50 11.16 -5.46
CA GLU A 128 -7.44 12.29 -5.58
C GLU A 128 -8.88 11.91 -5.29
N ASP A 129 -9.24 10.66 -5.53
CA ASP A 129 -10.62 10.20 -5.34
C ASP A 129 -10.58 8.70 -5.05
N THR A 130 -11.48 8.29 -4.15
CA THR A 130 -11.62 6.90 -3.72
C THR A 130 -13.07 6.52 -3.71
N ASN A 131 -13.34 5.27 -4.10
CA ASN A 131 -14.69 4.72 -4.02
C ASN A 131 -14.69 3.50 -3.12
N MET A 132 -15.69 3.42 -2.24
CA MET A 132 -15.86 2.34 -1.29
C MET A 132 -17.12 1.57 -1.64
N ILE A 133 -16.97 0.30 -1.99
CA ILE A 133 -18.05 -0.53 -2.55
C ILE A 133 -18.34 -1.67 -1.59
N TYR A 134 -19.62 -1.85 -1.25
CA TYR A 134 -20.08 -2.97 -0.44
C TYR A 134 -20.03 -4.27 -1.24
N ILE A 135 -19.43 -5.32 -0.66
CA ILE A 135 -19.18 -6.58 -1.39
C ILE A 135 -20.42 -7.49 -1.40
N PRO A 136 -21.01 -7.87 -0.25
CA PRO A 136 -22.13 -8.80 -0.23
C PRO A 136 -23.32 -8.31 -1.05
N ASN A 137 -24.07 -9.25 -1.63
CA ASN A 137 -25.30 -8.92 -2.33
C ASN A 137 -26.35 -8.39 -1.33
N ASP A 138 -27.16 -7.42 -1.75
CA ASP A 138 -28.30 -6.92 -0.97
C ASP A 138 -29.26 -8.04 -0.53
N SER A 139 -29.35 -9.15 -1.28
CA SER A 139 -30.20 -10.29 -0.88
C SER A 139 -29.71 -11.05 0.36
N VAL A 140 -28.41 -10.97 0.68
CA VAL A 140 -27.80 -11.62 1.86
C VAL A 140 -27.41 -10.60 2.93
N ARG A 141 -27.71 -9.32 2.70
CA ARG A 141 -27.32 -8.23 3.59
C ARG A 141 -28.07 -8.31 4.91
N VAL A 142 -27.31 -8.34 5.99
CA VAL A 142 -27.83 -8.23 7.35
C VAL A 142 -27.61 -6.80 7.80
N THR A 143 -28.69 -6.04 8.01
CA THR A 143 -28.59 -4.62 8.38
C THR A 143 -28.21 -4.45 9.85
N HIS A 144 -27.42 -3.41 10.16
CA HIS A 144 -27.02 -3.08 11.52
C HIS A 144 -27.16 -1.57 11.78
N PRO A 145 -27.82 -1.13 12.88
CA PRO A 145 -28.10 0.28 13.13
C PRO A 145 -26.84 1.16 13.22
N ASP A 146 -25.74 0.61 13.74
CA ASP A 146 -24.47 1.34 13.89
C ASP A 146 -23.58 1.35 12.62
N GLU A 147 -23.95 0.66 11.54
CA GLU A 147 -23.11 0.57 10.33
C GLU A 147 -22.77 1.96 9.78
N ALA A 148 -23.80 2.80 9.63
CA ALA A 148 -23.65 4.16 9.13
C ALA A 148 -22.70 5.01 10.00
N ARG A 149 -22.59 4.72 11.31
CA ARG A 149 -21.67 5.40 12.20
C ARG A 149 -20.22 5.01 11.90
N TYR A 150 -19.93 3.72 11.74
CA TYR A 150 -18.57 3.25 11.39
C TYR A 150 -18.13 3.73 10.01
N LEU A 151 -19.04 3.69 9.02
CA LEU A 151 -18.79 4.23 7.69
C LEU A 151 -18.40 5.72 7.75
N ARG A 152 -19.13 6.53 8.51
CA ARG A 152 -18.79 7.96 8.71
C ARG A 152 -17.45 8.15 9.40
N ILE A 153 -17.12 7.35 10.41
CA ILE A 153 -15.82 7.42 11.11
C ILE A 153 -14.68 7.12 10.13
N PHE A 154 -14.84 6.12 9.28
CA PHE A 154 -13.85 5.79 8.26
C PHE A 154 -13.74 6.88 7.19
N GLN A 155 -14.88 7.39 6.70
CA GLN A 155 -14.94 8.48 5.72
C GLN A 155 -14.41 9.83 6.22
N ASN A 156 -14.33 10.03 7.54
CA ASN A 156 -13.65 11.19 8.13
C ASN A 156 -12.14 11.17 7.85
N VAL A 157 -11.56 10.00 7.55
CA VAL A 157 -10.20 9.93 7.02
C VAL A 157 -10.25 10.30 5.54
N ASP A 158 -9.83 11.53 5.25
CA ASP A 158 -9.79 12.01 3.87
C ASP A 158 -8.64 11.36 3.08
N LEU A 159 -8.96 10.25 2.42
CA LEU A 159 -8.06 9.52 1.53
C LEU A 159 -7.60 10.34 0.31
N SER A 160 -8.29 11.43 -0.05
CA SER A 160 -7.95 12.29 -1.18
C SER A 160 -6.94 13.39 -0.85
N SER A 161 -6.64 13.62 0.44
CA SER A 161 -5.80 14.75 0.84
C SER A 161 -4.30 14.44 0.77
N ASN A 162 -3.85 13.47 1.56
CA ASN A 162 -2.46 13.34 1.97
C ASN A 162 -1.91 11.93 1.77
N PHE A 163 -2.46 11.19 0.81
CA PHE A 163 -2.05 9.83 0.51
C PHE A 163 -1.33 9.74 -0.83
N TYR A 164 -0.19 9.05 -0.81
CA TYR A 164 0.69 8.93 -1.96
C TYR A 164 1.16 7.50 -2.14
N PHE A 165 1.40 7.12 -3.39
CA PHE A 165 1.92 5.81 -3.76
C PHE A 165 2.75 5.91 -5.04
N SER A 166 3.54 4.88 -5.32
CA SER A 166 4.14 4.66 -6.62
C SER A 166 4.02 3.19 -6.96
N TYR A 167 3.89 2.86 -8.24
CA TYR A 167 3.85 1.47 -8.68
C TYR A 167 5.24 0.84 -8.75
N SER A 168 6.30 1.65 -8.81
CA SER A 168 7.64 1.17 -9.10
C SER A 168 8.70 1.69 -8.12
N TYR A 169 8.32 2.53 -7.16
CA TYR A 169 9.21 3.05 -6.13
C TYR A 169 8.58 2.87 -4.75
N ASP A 170 9.33 2.26 -3.84
CA ASP A 170 8.84 2.08 -2.48
C ASP A 170 8.95 3.38 -1.69
N LEU A 171 7.82 4.05 -1.52
CA LEU A 171 7.72 5.27 -0.72
C LEU A 171 7.78 5.02 0.78
N SER A 172 7.66 3.79 1.26
CA SER A 172 7.78 3.51 2.69
C SER A 172 9.22 3.64 3.18
N HIS A 173 10.20 3.52 2.29
CA HIS A 173 11.62 3.62 2.61
C HIS A 173 12.24 4.93 2.11
N SER A 174 13.36 5.31 2.72
CA SER A 174 14.19 6.42 2.23
C SER A 174 14.94 6.03 0.96
N LEU A 175 15.38 7.02 0.19
CA LEU A 175 16.18 6.79 -1.01
C LEU A 175 17.47 6.04 -0.70
N GLN A 176 18.09 6.27 0.46
CA GLN A 176 19.27 5.55 0.90
C GLN A 176 19.00 4.04 0.95
N TYR A 177 17.92 3.63 1.61
CA TYR A 177 17.56 2.22 1.73
C TYR A 177 17.25 1.61 0.36
N ASN A 178 16.43 2.29 -0.45
CA ASN A 178 16.08 1.84 -1.79
C ASN A 178 17.32 1.65 -2.68
N LEU A 179 18.30 2.56 -2.63
CA LEU A 179 19.54 2.44 -3.38
C LEU A 179 20.49 1.35 -2.82
N THR A 180 20.50 1.13 -1.50
CA THR A 180 21.26 0.03 -0.90
C THR A 180 20.75 -1.32 -1.37
N VAL A 181 19.42 -1.51 -1.40
CA VAL A 181 18.77 -2.72 -1.90
C VAL A 181 19.15 -2.97 -3.37
N LEU A 182 19.11 -1.93 -4.21
CA LEU A 182 19.50 -2.03 -5.62
C LEU A 182 21.00 -2.33 -5.85
N ARG A 183 21.85 -2.11 -4.85
CA ARG A 183 23.31 -2.33 -4.92
C ARG A 183 23.78 -3.60 -4.21
N MET A 184 22.88 -4.40 -3.63
CA MET A 184 23.27 -5.64 -2.97
C MET A 184 23.80 -6.68 -3.98
N PRO A 185 24.93 -7.36 -3.68
CA PRO A 185 25.44 -8.45 -4.52
C PRO A 185 24.43 -9.59 -4.64
N LEU A 186 24.21 -10.08 -5.87
CA LEU A 186 23.25 -11.14 -6.22
C LEU A 186 23.39 -12.42 -5.36
N GLU A 187 24.61 -12.71 -4.88
CA GLU A 187 24.91 -13.88 -4.04
C GLU A 187 24.29 -13.77 -2.63
N MET A 188 24.16 -12.56 -2.07
CA MET A 188 23.47 -12.36 -0.79
C MET A 188 21.94 -12.44 -0.93
N LEU A 189 21.40 -11.97 -2.05
CA LEU A 189 19.96 -12.00 -2.31
C LEU A 189 19.41 -13.43 -2.48
N LYS A 190 20.20 -14.34 -3.07
CA LYS A 190 19.85 -15.77 -3.18
C LYS A 190 19.77 -16.45 -1.81
N SER A 191 20.67 -16.12 -0.88
CA SER A 191 20.70 -16.73 0.46
C SER A 191 19.43 -16.43 1.26
N GLU A 192 18.87 -15.22 1.14
CA GLU A 192 17.61 -14.85 1.80
C GLU A 192 16.38 -15.40 1.06
N MET A 193 16.41 -15.46 -0.27
CA MET A 193 15.30 -16.01 -1.05
C MET A 193 15.13 -17.53 -0.86
N THR A 194 16.21 -18.30 -0.59
CA THR A 194 16.13 -19.78 -0.53
C THR A 194 15.35 -20.30 0.69
N GLN A 195 15.14 -19.49 1.73
CA GLN A 195 14.28 -19.90 2.86
C GLN A 195 12.77 -19.74 2.59
N ASN A 196 12.36 -18.92 1.61
CA ASN A 196 10.95 -18.63 1.30
C ASN A 196 10.47 -19.19 -0.05
N ARG A 197 11.32 -19.89 -0.81
CA ARG A 197 11.08 -20.23 -2.23
C ARG A 197 10.58 -21.65 -2.46
N GLN A 198 9.45 -22.01 -1.86
CA GLN A 198 8.74 -23.23 -2.25
C GLN A 198 7.40 -23.01 -2.95
N GLU A 199 6.90 -21.78 -3.07
CA GLU A 199 5.69 -21.50 -3.86
C GLU A 199 5.76 -20.14 -4.57
N SER A 200 6.14 -20.13 -5.85
CA SER A 200 5.52 -19.35 -6.95
C SER A 200 6.57 -19.15 -8.05
N PHE A 201 6.41 -19.89 -9.15
CA PHE A 201 7.12 -19.67 -10.39
C PHE A 201 6.28 -18.66 -11.19
N ASP A 202 6.52 -17.36 -11.02
CA ASP A 202 5.80 -16.32 -11.76
C ASP A 202 6.56 -15.93 -13.02
N ILE A 203 5.92 -16.11 -14.18
CA ILE A 203 6.39 -15.80 -15.54
C ILE A 203 6.78 -14.31 -15.72
N PHE A 204 6.49 -13.45 -14.74
CA PHE A 204 6.99 -12.08 -14.69
C PHE A 204 8.50 -11.96 -14.42
N GLU A 205 9.16 -12.98 -13.86
CA GLU A 205 10.61 -12.93 -13.59
C GLU A 205 11.50 -13.19 -14.83
N ASP A 206 11.00 -13.90 -15.84
CA ASP A 206 11.85 -14.39 -16.95
C ASP A 206 11.70 -13.62 -18.28
N GLU A 207 10.71 -12.73 -18.42
CA GLU A 207 10.69 -11.73 -19.50
C GLU A 207 11.53 -10.48 -19.16
N GLY A 208 12.70 -10.70 -18.57
CA GLY A 208 13.81 -9.77 -18.74
C GLY A 208 14.12 -9.70 -20.23
N LEU A 209 14.12 -8.49 -20.79
CA LEU A 209 14.54 -8.20 -22.16
C LEU A 209 15.76 -9.06 -22.54
N ILE A 210 15.56 -10.04 -23.43
CA ILE A 210 16.66 -10.71 -24.13
C ILE A 210 17.24 -9.68 -25.12
N THR A 211 17.99 -8.71 -24.61
CA THR A 211 18.97 -8.01 -25.42
C THR A 211 20.10 -8.99 -25.66
N GLN A 212 20.40 -9.26 -26.93
CA GLN A 212 21.58 -10.04 -27.35
C GLN A 212 22.83 -9.48 -26.66
N GLY A 213 23.21 -10.10 -25.53
CA GLY A 213 24.24 -9.57 -24.63
C GLY A 213 23.96 -9.78 -23.14
N GLY A 214 23.66 -11.01 -22.71
CA GLY A 214 24.04 -11.62 -21.41
C GLY A 214 23.80 -10.90 -20.06
N SER A 215 23.13 -9.74 -19.98
CA SER A 215 22.94 -9.00 -18.73
C SER A 215 21.46 -8.89 -18.38
N GLY A 216 20.90 -9.96 -17.78
CA GLY A 216 19.54 -9.96 -17.26
C GLY A 216 19.36 -8.92 -16.15
N VAL A 217 18.35 -8.06 -16.30
CA VAL A 217 17.92 -7.11 -15.26
C VAL A 217 17.10 -7.89 -14.25
N PHE A 218 17.62 -8.09 -13.04
CA PHE A 218 16.88 -8.75 -11.97
C PHE A 218 15.94 -7.75 -11.30
N GLY A 219 14.68 -8.15 -11.15
CA GLY A 219 13.72 -7.43 -10.35
C GLY A 219 14.00 -7.63 -8.86
N ILE A 220 14.16 -6.56 -8.08
CA ILE A 220 14.21 -6.68 -6.61
C ILE A 220 12.85 -6.30 -6.02
N CYS A 221 12.28 -7.20 -5.22
CA CYS A 221 11.08 -6.95 -4.42
C CYS A 221 11.53 -6.63 -2.99
N SER A 222 11.62 -5.34 -2.65
CA SER A 222 11.89 -4.93 -1.27
C SER A 222 10.65 -5.15 -0.41
N GLU A 223 10.84 -5.66 0.80
CA GLU A 223 9.77 -5.60 1.79
C GLU A 223 9.53 -4.14 2.22
N PRO A 224 8.27 -3.69 2.25
CA PRO A 224 7.98 -2.31 2.63
C PRO A 224 8.15 -2.10 4.12
N TYR A 225 8.50 -0.87 4.51
CA TYR A 225 8.58 -0.50 5.90
C TYR A 225 7.19 -0.29 6.49
N MET A 226 6.67 -1.32 7.16
CA MET A 226 5.31 -1.36 7.74
C MET A 226 4.99 -0.19 8.67
N LYS A 227 6.01 0.50 9.19
CA LYS A 227 5.86 1.72 9.99
C LYS A 227 5.18 2.87 9.24
N TYR A 228 5.46 3.03 7.95
CA TYR A 228 4.92 4.11 7.12
C TYR A 228 3.86 3.64 6.11
N VAL A 229 3.68 2.33 5.97
CA VAL A 229 2.55 1.77 5.22
C VAL A 229 1.28 2.05 6.01
N TRP A 230 0.37 2.84 5.42
CA TRP A 230 -0.88 3.20 6.08
C TRP A 230 -1.95 2.11 5.93
N ASN A 231 -2.07 1.52 4.75
CA ASN A 231 -3.08 0.51 4.42
C ASN A 231 -2.64 -0.93 4.73
N GLY A 232 -1.67 -1.13 5.62
CA GLY A 232 -1.13 -2.46 5.94
C GLY A 232 -2.21 -3.41 6.44
N GLU A 233 -2.97 -2.99 7.44
CA GLU A 233 -4.10 -3.76 8.02
C GLU A 233 -5.20 -4.05 6.97
N LEU A 234 -5.42 -3.13 6.03
CA LEU A 234 -6.45 -3.28 4.99
C LEU A 234 -6.05 -4.30 3.91
N LEU A 235 -4.75 -4.48 3.71
CA LEU A 235 -4.19 -5.44 2.77
C LEU A 235 -3.88 -6.79 3.43
N ASP A 236 -3.68 -6.83 4.75
CA ASP A 236 -3.27 -8.05 5.46
C ASP A 236 -4.26 -9.21 5.25
N ILE A 237 -5.55 -8.88 5.16
CA ILE A 237 -6.65 -9.83 4.88
C ILE A 237 -6.42 -10.62 3.58
N ILE A 238 -5.80 -9.99 2.58
CA ILE A 238 -5.61 -10.57 1.24
C ILE A 238 -4.16 -10.91 0.92
N LYS A 239 -3.20 -10.43 1.73
CA LYS A 239 -1.77 -10.48 1.47
C LYS A 239 -1.24 -11.90 1.22
N SER A 240 -1.80 -12.90 1.90
CA SER A 240 -1.43 -14.32 1.72
C SER A 240 -2.14 -15.00 0.54
N THR A 241 -3.28 -14.47 0.12
CA THR A 241 -4.19 -15.12 -0.83
C THR A 241 -3.93 -14.67 -2.26
N VAL A 242 -3.71 -13.36 -2.46
CA VAL A 242 -3.57 -12.77 -3.80
C VAL A 242 -2.11 -12.57 -4.19
N HIS A 243 -1.85 -12.54 -5.50
CA HIS A 243 -0.56 -12.21 -6.05
C HIS A 243 -0.12 -10.78 -5.65
N ARG A 244 1.19 -10.59 -5.46
CA ARG A 244 1.80 -9.35 -4.96
C ARG A 244 1.51 -8.13 -5.84
N ASP A 245 1.27 -8.34 -7.14
CA ASP A 245 0.88 -7.29 -8.11
C ASP A 245 -0.40 -6.54 -7.74
N TRP A 246 -1.27 -7.13 -6.92
CA TRP A 246 -2.49 -6.48 -6.44
C TRP A 246 -2.25 -5.58 -5.23
N LEU A 247 -1.11 -5.75 -4.55
CA LEU A 247 -0.80 -5.06 -3.31
C LEU A 247 -0.13 -3.72 -3.63
N LEU A 248 -0.87 -2.64 -3.37
CA LEU A 248 -0.38 -1.28 -3.52
C LEU A 248 -0.28 -0.61 -2.15
N TYR A 249 0.94 -0.36 -1.68
CA TYR A 249 1.15 0.32 -0.41
C TYR A 249 1.07 1.84 -0.57
N ILE A 250 0.34 2.48 0.33
CA ILE A 250 0.18 3.94 0.37
C ILE A 250 0.82 4.51 1.63
N ILE A 251 1.47 5.66 1.48
CA ILE A 251 1.99 6.47 2.59
C ILE A 251 1.05 7.62 2.90
N HIS A 252 1.04 8.05 4.16
CA HIS A 252 0.34 9.25 4.59
C HIS A 252 1.34 10.37 4.92
N GLY A 253 1.11 11.58 4.42
CA GLY A 253 1.96 12.73 4.71
C GLY A 253 1.99 13.74 3.57
N PHE A 254 3.16 13.98 2.97
CA PHE A 254 3.34 14.95 1.90
C PHE A 254 4.32 14.45 0.84
N CYS A 255 4.06 14.78 -0.41
CA CYS A 255 5.03 14.66 -1.49
C CYS A 255 4.85 15.83 -2.46
N GLY A 256 5.94 16.54 -2.73
CA GLY A 256 5.97 17.63 -3.71
C GLY A 256 7.34 17.70 -4.37
N GLN A 257 7.35 18.07 -5.65
CA GLN A 257 8.57 18.29 -6.43
C GLN A 257 8.50 19.65 -7.12
N SER A 258 9.62 20.36 -7.09
CA SER A 258 9.79 21.63 -7.80
C SER A 258 11.03 21.57 -8.67
N LYS A 259 10.94 22.17 -9.86
CA LYS A 259 12.06 22.33 -10.78
C LYS A 259 12.68 23.71 -10.57
N LEU A 260 13.97 23.74 -10.32
CA LEU A 260 14.77 24.94 -10.14
C LEU A 260 15.89 24.99 -11.17
N LEU A 261 16.43 26.18 -11.42
CA LEU A 261 17.67 26.35 -12.17
C LEU A 261 18.72 26.97 -11.25
N ILE A 262 19.82 26.24 -11.03
CA ILE A 262 20.91 26.64 -10.16
C ILE A 262 22.17 26.76 -11.03
N TYR A 263 22.71 27.97 -11.19
CA TYR A 263 23.87 28.25 -12.06
C TYR A 263 23.76 27.65 -13.47
N GLY A 264 22.57 27.74 -14.08
CA GLY A 264 22.29 27.20 -15.42
C GLY A 264 22.04 25.68 -15.47
N ARG A 265 22.16 24.97 -14.34
CA ARG A 265 21.82 23.54 -14.24
C ARG A 265 20.39 23.38 -13.76
N PRO A 266 19.52 22.66 -14.49
CA PRO A 266 18.17 22.37 -14.02
C PRO A 266 18.25 21.28 -12.94
N VAL A 267 17.64 21.51 -11.80
CA VAL A 267 17.66 20.61 -10.64
C VAL A 267 16.24 20.42 -10.15
N TYR A 268 15.87 19.19 -9.82
CA TYR A 268 14.64 18.91 -9.11
C TYR A 268 14.91 18.83 -7.60
N VAL A 269 14.10 19.56 -6.84
CA VAL A 269 14.00 19.43 -5.38
C VAL A 269 12.71 18.71 -5.08
N THR A 270 12.79 17.53 -4.48
CA THR A 270 11.64 16.75 -4.03
C THR A 270 11.64 16.72 -2.51
N LEU A 271 10.49 16.98 -1.91
CA LEU A 271 10.28 16.85 -0.47
C LEU A 271 9.22 15.77 -0.24
N ILE A 272 9.57 14.76 0.55
CA ILE A 272 8.66 13.68 0.97
C ILE A 272 8.59 13.70 2.49
N ALA A 273 7.39 13.75 3.04
CA ALA A 273 7.15 13.53 4.46
C ALA A 273 6.25 12.30 4.63
N ARG A 274 6.69 11.34 5.44
CA ARG A 274 5.99 10.09 5.74
C ARG A 274 5.63 10.06 7.21
N ARG A 275 4.35 9.99 7.53
CA ARG A 275 3.85 9.87 8.89
C ARG A 275 3.68 8.39 9.24
N SER A 276 4.15 8.00 10.42
CA SER A 276 3.99 6.63 10.88
C SER A 276 2.52 6.29 11.13
N SER A 277 2.11 5.09 10.72
CA SER A 277 0.83 4.48 11.05
C SER A 277 0.82 3.84 12.44
N LYS A 278 2.00 3.52 12.99
CA LYS A 278 2.16 2.92 14.32
C LYS A 278 1.99 3.96 15.43
N PHE A 279 1.33 3.54 16.51
CA PHE A 279 1.02 4.36 17.69
C PHE A 279 0.51 5.79 17.38
N ALA A 280 -0.21 5.93 16.28
CA ALA A 280 -0.79 7.19 15.84
C ALA A 280 -2.03 7.54 16.68
N GLY A 281 -2.22 8.83 16.95
CA GLY A 281 -3.42 9.33 17.62
C GLY A 281 -3.31 10.79 17.99
N THR A 282 -4.40 11.32 18.53
CA THR A 282 -4.44 12.72 18.95
C THR A 282 -3.45 12.97 20.07
N ARG A 283 -2.86 14.16 20.09
CA ARG A 283 -1.83 14.55 21.06
C ARG A 283 -2.27 14.37 22.51
N PHE A 284 -3.57 14.38 22.80
CA PHE A 284 -4.10 14.17 24.15
C PHE A 284 -4.18 12.70 24.55
N LEU A 285 -4.31 11.79 23.58
CA LEU A 285 -4.47 10.34 23.82
C LEU A 285 -3.16 9.56 23.60
N LYS A 286 -2.29 10.04 22.72
CA LYS A 286 -1.05 9.35 22.34
C LYS A 286 0.14 10.30 22.46
N ARG A 287 1.01 10.02 23.44
CA ARG A 287 2.31 10.66 23.65
C ARG A 287 3.30 9.60 24.14
N GLY A 288 4.59 9.89 23.98
CA GLY A 288 5.63 8.98 24.41
C GLY A 288 5.86 7.83 23.44
N ALA A 289 6.30 6.70 23.97
CA ALA A 289 6.44 5.43 23.25
C ALA A 289 5.52 4.35 23.82
N ASN A 290 5.12 3.38 22.99
CA ASN A 290 4.45 2.16 23.43
C ASN A 290 5.48 1.13 23.96
N CYS A 291 5.00 -0.03 24.43
CA CYS A 291 5.87 -1.12 24.90
C CYS A 291 6.74 -1.75 23.81
N GLU A 292 6.36 -1.58 22.54
CA GLU A 292 7.10 -2.07 21.37
C GLU A 292 8.21 -1.08 20.92
N GLY A 293 8.29 0.10 21.55
CA GLY A 293 9.25 1.15 21.21
C GLY A 293 8.80 2.11 20.10
N ASP A 294 7.58 1.98 19.58
CA ASP A 294 7.01 2.92 18.62
C ASP A 294 6.67 4.25 19.29
N VAL A 295 7.24 5.32 18.73
CA VAL A 295 7.02 6.68 19.18
C VAL A 295 5.74 7.26 18.58
N ALA A 296 4.93 7.93 19.41
CA ALA A 296 3.71 8.56 18.95
C ALA A 296 4.01 9.72 17.98
N ASN A 297 3.22 9.79 16.90
CA ASN A 297 3.26 10.89 15.91
C ASN A 297 4.63 11.09 15.25
N GLU A 298 5.32 9.99 14.96
CA GLU A 298 6.57 10.03 14.21
C GLU A 298 6.34 10.40 12.73
N VAL A 299 7.24 11.24 12.21
CA VAL A 299 7.30 11.68 10.82
C VAL A 299 8.75 11.67 10.37
N GLU A 300 8.99 11.08 9.21
CA GLU A 300 10.26 11.17 8.50
C GLU A 300 10.10 12.13 7.33
N THR A 301 10.97 13.13 7.27
CA THR A 301 11.02 14.12 6.19
C THR A 301 12.31 13.93 5.43
N GLU A 302 12.19 13.74 4.12
CA GLU A 302 13.29 13.50 3.22
C GLU A 302 13.30 14.55 2.11
N GLN A 303 14.44 15.24 2.00
CA GLN A 303 14.72 16.13 0.89
C GLN A 303 15.61 15.40 -0.11
N ILE A 304 15.14 15.28 -1.35
CA ILE A 304 15.87 14.66 -2.45
C ILE A 304 16.20 15.74 -3.46
N LEU A 305 17.48 15.80 -3.85
CA LEU A 305 17.98 16.66 -4.92
C LEU A 305 18.43 15.76 -6.07
N CYS A 306 17.95 16.02 -7.28
CA CYS A 306 18.47 15.35 -8.47
C CYS A 306 18.69 16.29 -9.64
N ASP A 307 19.74 16.00 -10.42
CA ASP A 307 19.99 16.72 -11.66
C ASP A 307 18.91 16.37 -12.69
N ALA A 308 18.21 17.39 -13.19
CA ALA A 308 17.10 17.20 -14.12
C ALA A 308 17.56 16.80 -15.53
N SER A 309 18.86 16.88 -15.83
CA SER A 309 19.42 16.47 -17.13
C SER A 309 19.51 14.94 -17.27
N VAL A 310 19.54 14.18 -16.17
CA VAL A 310 19.68 12.72 -16.19
C VAL A 310 18.65 12.05 -15.27
N MET A 311 17.58 11.53 -15.86
CA MET A 311 16.46 10.88 -15.14
C MET A 311 16.68 9.38 -14.87
N SER A 312 17.90 8.97 -14.51
CA SER A 312 18.23 7.57 -14.20
C SER A 312 18.99 7.46 -12.88
N PHE A 313 18.65 6.48 -12.04
CA PHE A 313 19.40 6.20 -10.80
C PHE A 313 20.83 5.71 -11.03
N THR A 314 21.15 5.18 -12.21
CA THR A 314 22.49 4.65 -12.51
C THR A 314 23.46 5.74 -13.00
N ALA A 315 22.94 6.75 -13.70
CA ALA A 315 23.76 7.78 -14.35
C ALA A 315 23.54 9.20 -13.77
N GLY A 316 22.42 9.43 -13.08
CA GLY A 316 22.10 10.72 -12.48
C GLY A 316 22.71 10.88 -11.09
N SER A 317 22.99 12.12 -10.71
CA SER A 317 23.39 12.47 -9.35
C SER A 317 22.15 12.68 -8.49
N TYR A 318 22.06 11.91 -7.41
CA TYR A 318 21.01 12.01 -6.41
C TYR A 318 21.63 12.29 -5.04
N SER A 319 21.04 13.22 -4.31
CA SER A 319 21.34 13.44 -2.89
C SER A 319 20.04 13.29 -2.11
N SER A 320 20.08 12.56 -1.00
CA SER A 320 18.96 12.45 -0.07
C SER A 320 19.42 12.86 1.32
N TYR A 321 18.60 13.67 1.98
CA TYR A 321 18.78 14.10 3.36
C TYR A 321 17.52 13.82 4.15
N VAL A 322 17.63 12.96 5.16
CA VAL A 322 16.51 12.48 5.97
C VAL A 322 16.57 13.09 7.37
N GLN A 323 15.43 13.56 7.86
CA GLN A 323 15.22 14.04 9.21
C GLN A 323 14.01 13.33 9.83
N VAL A 324 14.13 12.95 11.10
CA VAL A 324 13.03 12.31 11.86
C VAL A 324 12.54 13.23 12.96
N ARG A 325 11.23 13.25 13.18
CA ARG A 325 10.57 13.98 14.26
C ARG A 325 9.49 13.10 14.85
N GLY A 326 9.48 12.91 16.17
CA GLY A 326 8.42 12.20 16.87
C GLY A 326 8.23 12.71 18.29
N SER A 327 7.36 12.05 19.05
CA SER A 327 7.31 12.23 20.50
C SER A 327 8.65 11.85 21.14
N VAL A 328 8.90 12.34 22.36
CA VAL A 328 10.06 11.89 23.13
C VAL A 328 9.88 10.40 23.44
N PRO A 329 10.89 9.53 23.24
CA PRO A 329 10.78 8.08 23.42
C PRO A 329 10.79 7.69 24.91
N LEU A 330 9.79 8.17 25.63
CA LEU A 330 9.57 7.90 27.05
C LEU A 330 8.19 7.29 27.21
N TYR A 331 8.06 6.31 28.09
CA TYR A 331 6.74 5.88 28.54
C TYR A 331 6.17 6.95 29.46
N TRP A 332 5.13 7.63 29.03
CA TRP A 332 4.42 8.55 29.90
C TRP A 332 2.95 8.66 29.51
N SER A 333 2.10 8.58 30.53
CA SER A 333 0.67 8.84 30.43
C SER A 333 0.36 10.16 31.10
N GLN A 334 -0.60 10.89 30.56
CA GLN A 334 -1.18 12.03 31.24
C GLN A 334 -2.58 11.62 31.68
N ASP A 335 -2.90 11.77 32.96
CA ASP A 335 -4.28 11.58 33.42
C ASP A 335 -5.15 12.71 32.84
N ILE A 336 -6.20 12.31 32.12
CA ILE A 336 -7.13 13.21 31.42
C ILE A 336 -8.24 13.69 32.39
N SER A 337 -8.40 13.04 33.55
CA SER A 337 -9.45 13.35 34.52
C SER A 337 -9.31 14.73 35.16
N THR A 338 -8.09 15.27 35.21
CA THR A 338 -7.82 16.58 35.81
C THR A 338 -7.46 17.61 34.73
N MET A 339 -8.32 18.62 34.54
CA MET A 339 -8.05 19.79 33.70
C MET A 339 -7.02 20.72 34.37
N MET A 340 -5.82 20.21 34.64
CA MET A 340 -4.73 20.98 35.22
C MET A 340 -3.97 21.73 34.12
N PRO A 341 -3.63 23.01 34.31
CA PRO A 341 -2.85 23.80 33.36
C PRO A 341 -1.49 23.19 33.01
N LYS A 342 -0.90 22.41 33.94
CA LYS A 342 0.36 21.70 33.77
C LYS A 342 0.32 20.37 34.55
N PRO A 343 -0.19 19.29 33.94
CA PRO A 343 -0.28 18.01 34.60
C PRO A 343 1.13 17.45 34.87
N PRO A 344 1.36 16.83 36.04
CA PRO A 344 2.65 16.24 36.36
C PRO A 344 2.93 15.06 35.43
N ILE A 345 4.17 14.96 34.95
CA ILE A 345 4.61 13.82 34.15
C ILE A 345 4.99 12.71 35.12
N THR A 346 4.21 11.62 35.14
CA THR A 346 4.58 10.39 35.84
C THR A 346 5.47 9.55 34.93
N CYS A 347 6.79 9.61 35.15
CA CYS A 347 7.72 8.64 34.62
C CYS A 347 7.70 7.41 35.54
N ALA A 348 7.25 6.26 35.06
CA ALA A 348 7.36 5.03 35.83
C ALA A 348 8.85 4.64 35.95
N PHE A 349 9.43 4.84 37.14
CA PHE A 349 10.82 4.46 37.46
C PHE A 349 11.03 2.94 37.60
N SER A 350 10.00 2.12 37.40
CA SER A 350 10.11 0.66 37.41
C SER A 350 10.71 0.16 36.10
N SER A 351 12.01 -0.15 36.07
CA SER A 351 12.71 -1.11 35.17
C SER A 351 12.64 -0.93 33.65
N PHE A 352 11.71 -0.16 33.09
CA PHE A 352 11.45 -0.07 31.65
C PHE A 352 12.44 0.82 30.90
N PHE A 353 13.10 1.74 31.61
CA PHE A 353 14.04 2.69 31.02
C PHE A 353 15.26 2.04 30.33
N LEU A 354 15.57 0.78 30.66
CA LEU A 354 16.72 0.05 30.11
C LEU A 354 16.34 -0.95 28.99
N LEU A 355 15.05 -1.19 28.75
CA LEU A 355 14.63 -2.24 27.79
C LEU A 355 14.74 -1.81 26.32
N SER A 356 14.85 -0.52 26.00
CA SER A 356 15.05 -0.06 24.61
C SER A 356 16.48 -0.29 24.09
N GLY A 357 17.41 -0.75 24.94
CA GLY A 357 18.81 -0.98 24.58
C GLY A 357 19.30 -2.44 24.66
N SER A 358 18.51 -3.37 25.18
CA SER A 358 18.95 -4.77 25.33
C SER A 358 17.84 -5.74 24.91
N GLY A 359 18.05 -6.42 23.79
CA GLY A 359 17.15 -7.43 23.22
C GLY A 359 16.96 -8.67 24.11
N ARG A 360 16.21 -8.52 25.21
CA ARG A 360 15.71 -9.64 26.00
C ARG A 360 14.23 -9.44 26.30
N SER A 361 13.43 -10.27 25.65
CA SER A 361 12.00 -10.43 25.83
C SER A 361 11.69 -10.94 27.24
N ILE A 362 11.12 -10.10 28.10
CA ILE A 362 10.26 -10.53 29.23
C ILE A 362 9.18 -9.46 29.45
N CYS A 363 8.07 -9.58 28.74
CA CYS A 363 6.82 -8.90 29.10
C CYS A 363 5.94 -9.90 29.86
N THR A 364 5.90 -9.79 31.19
CA THR A 364 4.78 -10.30 31.98
C THR A 364 3.94 -9.12 32.41
N CYS A 365 3.03 -8.69 31.53
CA CYS A 365 2.06 -7.65 31.86
C CYS A 365 0.81 -8.33 32.42
N GLY A 366 0.66 -8.31 33.74
CA GLY A 366 -0.66 -8.44 34.36
C GLY A 366 -1.47 -7.19 34.05
N CYS A 367 -2.48 -7.32 33.19
CA CYS A 367 -3.52 -6.29 33.04
C CYS A 367 -4.29 -6.16 34.36
N PRO A 368 -4.40 -4.97 34.96
CA PRO A 368 -5.52 -4.70 35.84
C PRO A 368 -6.75 -4.50 34.97
N SER A 369 -7.70 -5.42 35.10
CA SER A 369 -9.06 -5.28 34.59
C SER A 369 -9.73 -4.04 35.17
N LEU A 370 -10.24 -3.18 34.28
CA LEU A 370 -11.29 -2.21 34.57
C LEU A 370 -12.37 -2.33 33.49
#